data_AF-A0A363SWM5-F1
#
_entry.id   AF-A0A363SWM5-F1
#
_cell.length_a   1.000
_cell.length_b   1.000
_cell.length_c   1.000
_cell.angle_alpha   90.00
_cell.angle_beta   90.00
_cell.angle_gamma   90.00
#
_symmetry.space_group_name_H-M   'P 1'
#
loop_
_entity.id
_entity.type
_entity.pdbx_description
1 polymer ?
#
loop_
_entity_poly.entity_id
_entity_poly.type
_entity_poly.pdbx_seq_one_letter_code
_entity_poly.pdbx_strand_id
1 'polypeptide(L)'
;MDIGNFIVNPVTLALIVLGVVEFIKKFGISGNKLMLIAMLVGIAFGLIYKARELYVPAQPYIDVAFFGIAVGLGASGIYSFVTDRFPPTTKATIKYTKITRQVPEEKEVE
;
A
#
# COMPACT_ATOMS: atom_id res chain seq x y z
N MET A 1 -15.49 -4.71 20.46
CA MET A 1 -14.23 -5.39 20.12
C MET A 1 -13.37 -5.38 21.36
N ASP A 2 -12.89 -6.54 21.81
CA ASP A 2 -11.96 -6.63 22.93
C ASP A 2 -10.54 -6.27 22.42
N ILE A 3 -10.06 -5.09 22.84
CA ILE A 3 -8.79 -4.51 22.38
C ILE A 3 -7.60 -5.24 23.06
N GLY A 4 -7.84 -5.99 24.13
CA GLY A 4 -6.80 -6.73 24.87
C GLY A 4 -6.15 -7.87 24.07
N ASN A 5 -6.79 -8.31 22.98
CA ASN A 5 -6.29 -9.36 22.09
C ASN A 5 -5.99 -8.83 20.68
N PHE A 6 -5.62 -7.55 20.54
CA PHE A 6 -5.15 -7.01 19.27
C PHE A 6 -3.74 -7.55 18.95
N ILE A 7 -3.69 -8.79 18.51
CA ILE A 7 -2.48 -9.40 17.95
C ILE A 7 -2.25 -8.71 16.59
N VAL A 8 -1.23 -7.85 16.48
CA VAL A 8 -0.70 -7.44 15.17
C VAL A 8 -0.36 -8.71 14.41
N ASN A 9 -1.23 -8.98 13.47
CA ASN A 9 -1.14 -10.09 12.56
C ASN A 9 -0.18 -9.69 11.43
N PRO A 10 0.53 -10.66 10.80
CA PRO A 10 1.19 -10.45 9.52
C PRO A 10 0.46 -9.54 8.53
N VAL A 11 -0.88 -9.59 8.47
CA VAL A 11 -1.71 -8.71 7.64
C VAL A 11 -1.58 -7.23 8.04
N THR A 12 -1.67 -6.91 9.33
CA THR A 12 -1.53 -5.53 9.83
C THR A 12 -0.14 -4.98 9.56
N LEU A 13 0.88 -5.82 9.72
CA LEU A 13 2.26 -5.46 9.43
C LEU A 13 2.48 -5.23 7.92
N ALA A 14 1.86 -6.04 7.07
CA ALA A 14 1.87 -5.84 5.63
C ALA A 14 1.21 -4.51 5.22
N LEU A 15 0.12 -4.10 5.88
CA LEU A 15 -0.53 -2.80 5.62
C LEU A 15 0.39 -1.61 5.97
N ILE A 16 1.10 -1.69 7.10
CA ILE A 16 2.11 -0.68 7.46
C ILE A 16 3.18 -0.62 6.38
N VAL A 17 3.76 -1.78 6.02
CA VAL A 17 4.83 -1.86 5.03
C VAL A 17 4.37 -1.30 3.69
N LEU A 18 3.15 -1.63 3.23
CA LEU A 18 2.57 -1.08 2.02
C LEU A 18 2.51 0.45 2.07
N GLY A 19 1.94 1.02 3.13
CA GLY A 19 1.85 2.48 3.29
C GLY A 19 3.21 3.16 3.30
N VAL A 20 4.18 2.61 4.02
CA VAL A 20 5.55 3.13 4.06
C VAL A 20 6.22 3.03 2.70
N VAL A 21 6.09 1.91 1.99
CA VAL A 21 6.70 1.70 0.67
C VAL A 21 6.12 2.66 -0.35
N GLU A 22 4.80 2.85 -0.38
CA GLU A 22 4.15 3.84 -1.27
C GLU A 22 4.58 5.28 -0.93
N PHE A 23 4.77 5.60 0.35
CA PHE A 23 5.32 6.88 0.75
C PHE A 23 6.76 7.07 0.23
N ILE A 24 7.60 6.04 0.34
CA ILE A 24 9.00 6.08 -0.13
C ILE A 24 9.11 6.24 -1.64
N LYS A 25 8.17 5.66 -2.42
CA LYS A 25 8.11 5.87 -3.88
C LYS A 25 7.99 7.35 -4.26
N LYS A 26 7.35 8.18 -3.42
CA LYS A 26 7.21 9.63 -3.69
C LYS A 26 8.55 10.37 -3.73
N PHE A 27 9.62 9.78 -3.18
CA PHE A 27 10.99 10.29 -3.27
C PHE A 27 11.74 9.82 -4.53
N GLY A 28 11.06 9.16 -5.48
CA GLY A 28 11.66 8.68 -6.73
C GLY A 28 12.39 7.35 -6.61
N ILE A 29 12.27 6.65 -5.47
CA ILE A 29 12.89 5.34 -5.26
C ILE A 29 12.02 4.24 -5.89
N SER A 30 12.61 3.42 -6.75
CA SER A 30 11.91 2.35 -7.47
C SER A 30 12.79 1.12 -7.69
N GLY A 31 12.20 0.03 -8.20
CA GLY A 31 12.90 -1.21 -8.54
C GLY A 31 13.51 -1.93 -7.33
N ASN A 32 14.68 -2.55 -7.52
CA ASN A 32 15.32 -3.39 -6.50
C ASN A 32 15.67 -2.64 -5.21
N LYS A 33 15.96 -1.33 -5.30
CA LYS A 33 16.20 -0.50 -4.12
C LYS A 33 14.97 -0.42 -3.23
N LEU A 34 13.79 -0.25 -3.83
CA LEU A 34 12.52 -0.21 -3.11
C LEU A 34 12.20 -1.56 -2.48
N MET A 35 12.49 -2.67 -3.17
CA MET A 35 12.31 -4.02 -2.64
C MET A 35 13.15 -4.25 -1.37
N LEU A 36 14.42 -3.85 -1.40
CA LEU A 36 15.33 -4.00 -0.27
C LEU A 36 14.89 -3.14 0.93
N ILE A 37 14.45 -1.91 0.65
CA ILE A 37 13.87 -1.03 1.67
C ILE A 37 12.60 -1.66 2.27
N ALA A 38 11.71 -2.22 1.46
CA ALA A 38 10.49 -2.87 1.95
C ALA A 38 10.80 -4.04 2.91
N MET A 39 11.80 -4.86 2.57
CA MET A 39 12.28 -5.92 3.46
C MET A 39 12.82 -5.37 4.77
N LEU A 40 13.69 -4.36 4.72
CA LEU A 40 14.27 -3.75 5.93
C LEU A 40 13.21 -3.12 6.82
N VAL A 41 12.23 -2.43 6.22
CA VAL A 41 11.09 -1.85 6.93
C VAL A 41 10.27 -2.94 7.61
N GLY A 42 9.97 -4.03 6.91
CA GLY A 42 9.25 -5.17 7.49
C GLY A 42 9.98 -5.80 8.67
N ILE A 43 11.30 -6.02 8.54
CA ILE A 43 12.14 -6.54 9.62
C ILE A 43 12.15 -5.57 10.81
N ALA A 44 12.33 -4.27 10.56
CA ALA A 44 12.37 -3.26 11.61
C ALA A 44 11.05 -3.21 12.39
N PHE A 45 9.90 -3.12 11.72
CA PHE A 45 8.60 -3.14 12.39
C PHE A 45 8.34 -4.46 13.13
N GLY A 46 8.74 -5.59 12.55
CA GLY A 46 8.64 -6.90 13.20
C GLY A 46 9.45 -6.97 14.51
N LEU A 47 10.68 -6.47 14.50
CA LEU A 47 11.55 -6.44 15.68
C LEU A 47 11.04 -5.45 16.74
N ILE A 48 10.64 -4.24 16.35
CA ILE A 48 10.06 -3.24 17.26
C ILE A 48 8.81 -3.80 17.93
N TYR A 49 7.93 -4.44 17.14
CA TYR A 49 6.73 -5.03 17.67
C TYR A 49 7.02 -6.22 18.59
N LYS A 50 7.98 -7.08 18.24
CA LYS A 50 8.41 -8.18 19.12
C LYS A 50 8.99 -7.67 20.44
N ALA A 51 9.71 -6.55 20.42
CA ALA A 51 10.31 -5.95 21.61
C ALA A 51 9.29 -5.51 22.66
N ARG A 52 8.01 -5.30 22.29
CA ARG A 52 6.93 -5.00 23.26
C ARG A 52 6.76 -6.09 24.32
N GLU A 53 7.15 -7.33 24.01
CA GLU A 53 7.08 -8.46 24.94
C GLU A 53 8.04 -8.30 26.13
N LEU A 54 9.07 -7.45 25.98
CA LEU A 54 10.05 -7.17 27.05
C LEU A 54 9.47 -6.29 28.17
N TYR A 55 8.40 -5.54 27.90
CA TYR A 55 7.81 -4.62 28.87
C TYR A 55 6.29 -4.67 28.84
N VAL A 56 5.73 -5.64 29.57
CA VAL A 56 4.28 -5.92 29.66
C VAL A 56 3.43 -4.68 29.95
N PRO A 57 3.80 -3.76 30.87
CA PRO A 57 2.97 -2.58 31.15
C PRO A 57 2.80 -1.62 29.96
N ALA A 58 3.73 -1.61 28.99
CA ALA A 58 3.64 -0.72 27.82
C ALA A 58 2.93 -1.36 26.61
N GLN A 59 2.68 -2.67 26.64
CA GLN A 59 2.05 -3.40 25.53
C GLN A 59 0.79 -2.73 24.96
N PRO A 60 -0.22 -2.35 25.76
CA PRO A 60 -1.45 -1.79 25.20
C PRO A 60 -1.22 -0.46 24.46
N TYR A 61 -0.26 0.35 24.91
CA TYR A 61 0.08 1.62 24.24
C TYR A 61 0.80 1.38 22.92
N ILE A 62 1.71 0.40 22.89
CA ILE A 62 2.44 0.01 21.68
C ILE A 62 1.46 -0.54 20.65
N ASP A 63 0.48 -1.35 21.08
CA ASP A 63 -0.51 -1.98 20.21
C ASP A 63 -1.44 -0.94 19.57
N VAL A 64 -1.93 0.01 20.36
CA VAL A 64 -2.74 1.11 19.86
C VAL A 64 -1.94 2.01 18.90
N ALA A 65 -0.68 2.29 19.22
CA ALA A 65 0.19 3.08 18.34
C ALA A 65 0.45 2.35 17.01
N PHE A 66 0.80 1.06 17.05
CA PHE A 66 0.98 0.25 15.84
C PHE A 66 -0.30 0.16 15.01
N PHE A 67 -1.44 -0.01 15.65
CA PHE A 67 -2.73 -0.03 14.98
C PHE A 67 -3.02 1.29 14.28
N GLY A 68 -2.85 2.43 14.97
CA GLY A 68 -3.07 3.75 14.38
C GLY A 68 -2.18 4.01 13.17
N ILE A 69 -0.90 3.64 13.26
CA ILE A 69 0.05 3.72 12.14
C ILE A 69 -0.39 2.80 11.00
N ALA A 70 -0.77 1.55 11.30
CA ALA A 70 -1.22 0.59 10.30
C ALA A 70 -2.45 1.05 9.52
N VAL A 71 -3.44 1.59 10.22
CA VAL A 71 -4.67 2.08 9.59
C VAL A 71 -4.38 3.33 8.78
N GLY A 72 -3.66 4.30 9.35
CA GLY A 72 -3.36 5.57 8.67
C GLY A 72 -2.48 5.38 7.42
N LEU A 73 -1.33 4.74 7.60
CA LEU A 73 -0.41 4.46 6.49
C LEU A 73 -1.02 3.46 5.52
N GLY A 74 -1.66 2.40 6.01
CA GLY A 74 -2.31 1.39 5.17
C GLY A 74 -3.40 2.00 4.29
N ALA A 75 -4.27 2.86 4.83
CA ALA A 75 -5.30 3.53 4.04
C ALA A 75 -4.68 4.42 2.94
N SER A 76 -3.68 5.23 3.28
CA SER A 76 -3.00 6.09 2.30
C SER A 76 -2.25 5.28 1.24
N GLY A 77 -1.60 4.19 1.63
CA GLY A 77 -0.87 3.30 0.75
C GLY A 77 -1.79 2.57 -0.21
N ILE A 78 -2.88 1.98 0.30
CA ILE A 78 -3.88 1.32 -0.54
C ILE A 78 -4.45 2.31 -1.56
N TYR A 79 -4.81 3.51 -1.13
CA TYR A 79 -5.34 4.54 -2.03
C TYR A 79 -4.34 4.90 -3.15
N SER A 80 -3.07 5.16 -2.80
CA SER A 80 -2.02 5.43 -3.77
C SER A 80 -1.78 4.24 -4.71
N PHE A 81 -1.63 3.04 -4.17
CA PHE A 81 -1.41 1.83 -4.95
C PHE A 81 -2.53 1.56 -5.96
N VAL A 82 -3.79 1.68 -5.53
CA VAL A 82 -4.96 1.47 -6.40
C VAL A 82 -5.01 2.53 -7.48
N THR A 83 -4.79 3.80 -7.14
CA THR A 83 -4.84 4.91 -8.10
C THR A 83 -3.73 4.79 -9.16
N ASP A 84 -2.52 4.41 -8.74
CA ASP A 84 -1.39 4.23 -9.63
C ASP A 84 -1.56 3.01 -10.55
N ARG A 85 -2.18 1.93 -10.05
CA ARG A 85 -2.36 0.70 -10.81
C ARG A 85 -3.59 0.73 -11.72
N PHE A 86 -4.65 1.40 -11.28
CA PHE A 86 -5.94 1.50 -11.97
C PHE A 86 -6.34 2.98 -12.08
N PRO A 87 -5.68 3.74 -12.97
CA PRO A 87 -6.00 5.15 -13.14
C PRO A 87 -7.47 5.32 -13.56
N PRO A 88 -8.20 6.30 -12.99
CA PRO A 88 -9.59 6.53 -13.34
C PRO A 88 -9.70 6.83 -14.84
N THR A 89 -10.50 6.03 -15.56
CA THR A 89 -10.83 6.29 -16.96
C THR A 89 -11.67 7.56 -17.01
N THR A 90 -11.07 8.68 -17.41
CA THR A 90 -11.80 9.93 -17.63
C THR A 90 -12.81 9.74 -18.76
N LYS A 91 -13.93 10.47 -18.70
CA LYS A 91 -14.98 10.42 -19.74
C LYS A 91 -14.43 10.69 -21.16
N ALA A 92 -13.35 11.46 -21.26
CA ALA A 92 -12.61 11.68 -22.49
C ALA A 92 -12.03 10.37 -23.05
N THR A 93 -11.25 9.62 -22.26
CA THR A 93 -10.65 8.34 -22.68
C THR A 93 -11.68 7.34 -23.19
N ILE A 94 -12.82 7.21 -22.51
CA ILE A 94 -13.90 6.31 -22.93
C ILE A 94 -14.49 6.74 -24.29
N LYS A 95 -14.63 8.06 -24.53
CA LYS A 95 -15.15 8.59 -25.81
C LYS A 95 -14.20 8.28 -26.96
N TYR A 96 -12.89 8.52 -26.79
CA TYR A 96 -11.90 8.26 -27.85
C TYR A 96 -11.72 6.76 -28.13
N THR A 97 -11.64 5.90 -27.12
CA THR A 97 -11.56 4.43 -27.30
C THR A 97 -12.81 3.88 -28.00
N LYS A 98 -13.99 4.47 -27.77
CA LYS A 98 -15.22 4.07 -28.46
C LYS A 98 -15.23 4.53 -29.93
N ILE A 99 -14.68 5.71 -30.23
CA ILE A 99 -14.58 6.23 -31.60
C ILE A 99 -13.58 5.42 -32.43
N THR A 100 -12.37 5.17 -31.94
CA THR A 100 -11.37 4.38 -32.68
C THR A 100 -11.78 2.93 -32.93
N ARG A 101 -12.61 2.35 -32.06
CA ARG A 101 -13.16 1.00 -32.27
C ARG A 101 -14.36 0.97 -33.23
N GLN A 102 -14.95 2.12 -33.53
CA GLN A 102 -16.10 2.25 -34.44
C GLN A 102 -15.73 2.72 -35.85
N VAL A 103 -14.51 3.25 -36.04
CA VAL A 103 -13.97 3.47 -37.39
C VAL A 103 -13.65 2.07 -37.95
N PRO A 104 -14.36 1.58 -38.97
CA PRO A 104 -13.97 0.35 -39.63
C PRO A 104 -12.57 0.59 -40.20
N GLU A 105 -11.67 -0.36 -39.98
CA GLU A 105 -10.39 -0.44 -40.69
C GLU A 105 -10.74 -0.48 -42.18
N GLU A 106 -10.72 0.70 -42.81
CA GLU A 106 -11.03 0.87 -44.22
C GLU A 106 -9.95 0.07 -44.94
N LYS A 107 -10.35 -1.10 -45.43
CA LYS A 107 -9.49 -2.01 -46.16
C LYS A 107 -8.75 -1.18 -47.20
N GLU A 108 -7.43 -1.08 -47.08
CA GLU A 108 -6.57 -0.77 -48.21
C GLU A 108 -6.86 -1.86 -49.25
N VAL A 109 -7.73 -1.51 -50.20
CA VAL A 109 -8.02 -2.30 -51.38
C VAL A 109 -7.17 -1.71 -52.50
N GLU A 110 -6.35 -2.61 -53.06
CA GLU A 110 -5.46 -2.52 -54.24
C GLU A 110 -4.11 -1.83 -54.09
#